data_AF-A0A1S3J4V0-F1
#
_entry.id   AF-A0A1S3J4V0-F1
#
_cell.length_a   1.000
_cell.length_b   1.000
_cell.length_c   1.000
_cell.angle_alpha   90.00
_cell.angle_beta   90.00
_cell.angle_gamma   90.00
#
_symmetry.space_group_name_H-M   'P 1'
#
loop_
_entity.id
_entity.type
_entity.pdbx_description
1 polymer ?
#
loop_
_entity_poly.entity_id
_entity_poly.type
_entity_poly.pdbx_seq_one_letter_code
_entity_poly.pdbx_strand_id
1 'polypeptide(L)'
;MLIFNRIIYSVITLSYHKSTRTSQIVAGLLAAALFVLFGGDTLSSTLAPLLNPIGADSLPIGEILKSGAYVLIGVGALVLILGFLGCCGAICKSVCMIDFYAGIVALLLIVEIVLVVLFFVIEDKVDQQLKDWLNVTLVNNFQGLPIPISTDNIDALSLGWSFLQISFNCCGINNYTDLHYATQWNRNVSDNFTLQLNYLLNTPNATQRLELAPSCCKMNGQFPDVTPVDISCLVNPNTTNANIEKGCYQALKDALLSNSELLMGVGIAVGAVELGVVVLSCFLCSAFNNEKKIRPAEPTKPAETTQPAKPPPPAEPAAKTSS
;
A
#
# COMPACT_ATOMS: atom_id res chain seq x y z
N MET A 1 14.64 8.98 -8.64
CA MET A 1 14.65 8.92 -10.13
C MET A 1 15.62 7.89 -10.73
N LEU A 2 16.90 7.82 -10.31
CA LEU A 2 17.89 6.91 -10.94
C LEU A 2 17.66 5.40 -10.68
N ILE A 3 17.04 5.04 -9.55
CA ILE A 3 16.69 3.66 -9.21
C ILE A 3 15.54 3.14 -10.10
N PHE A 4 14.52 3.98 -10.32
CA PHE A 4 13.40 3.68 -11.22
C PHE A 4 13.87 3.43 -12.66
N ASN A 5 14.81 4.26 -13.14
CA ASN A 5 15.36 4.12 -14.49
C ASN A 5 16.19 2.84 -14.64
N ARG A 6 16.92 2.42 -13.59
CA ARG A 6 17.68 1.16 -13.55
C ARG A 6 16.79 -0.08 -13.52
N ILE A 7 15.66 -0.03 -12.81
CA ILE A 7 14.70 -1.14 -12.76
C ILE A 7 14.04 -1.34 -14.12
N ILE A 8 13.63 -0.24 -14.77
CA ILE A 8 13.07 -0.27 -16.13
C ILE A 8 14.08 -0.86 -17.13
N TYR A 9 15.35 -0.42 -17.08
CA TYR A 9 16.40 -0.96 -17.94
C TYR A 9 16.66 -2.46 -17.73
N SER A 10 16.70 -2.93 -16.48
CA SER A 10 16.89 -4.36 -16.19
C SER A 10 15.71 -5.22 -16.64
N VAL A 11 14.48 -4.70 -16.53
CA VAL A 11 13.26 -5.38 -17.00
C VAL A 11 13.23 -5.48 -18.53
N ILE A 12 13.65 -4.42 -19.23
CA ILE A 12 13.77 -4.42 -20.71
C ILE A 12 14.82 -5.45 -21.17
N THR A 13 15.93 -5.57 -20.44
CA THR A 13 17.04 -6.47 -20.81
C THR A 13 16.71 -7.95 -20.56
N LEU A 14 15.88 -8.25 -19.55
CA LEU A 14 15.42 -9.61 -19.22
C LEU A 14 14.32 -10.13 -20.16
N SER A 15 13.48 -9.24 -20.71
CA SER A 15 12.41 -9.60 -21.65
C SER A 15 12.92 -10.12 -23.00
N TYR A 16 14.20 -9.91 -23.32
CA TYR A 16 14.77 -10.30 -24.62
C TYR A 16 15.05 -11.80 -24.76
N HIS A 17 15.12 -12.58 -23.67
CA HIS A 17 15.73 -13.93 -23.74
C HIS A 17 14.77 -15.12 -23.89
N LYS A 18 13.46 -15.10 -23.54
CA LYS A 18 12.71 -16.38 -23.50
C LYS A 18 11.17 -16.28 -23.59
N SER A 19 10.66 -16.17 -24.80
CA SER A 19 9.22 -16.20 -25.18
C SER A 19 8.41 -17.44 -24.73
N THR A 20 9.05 -18.47 -24.17
CA THR A 20 8.39 -19.64 -23.53
C THR A 20 8.36 -19.55 -21.99
N ARG A 21 9.18 -18.69 -21.38
CA ARG A 21 9.14 -18.39 -19.92
C ARG A 21 8.07 -17.37 -19.57
N THR A 22 7.63 -16.55 -20.52
CA THR A 22 6.63 -15.50 -20.32
C THR A 22 5.28 -16.07 -19.85
N SER A 23 4.81 -17.20 -20.38
CA SER A 23 3.59 -17.86 -19.88
C SER A 23 3.73 -18.39 -18.44
N GLN A 24 4.93 -18.82 -18.03
CA GLN A 24 5.18 -19.28 -16.65
C GLN A 24 5.40 -18.12 -15.68
N ILE A 25 5.89 -16.97 -16.15
CA ILE A 25 6.00 -15.76 -15.34
C ILE A 25 4.61 -15.18 -15.06
N VAL A 26 3.69 -15.18 -16.04
CA VAL A 26 2.29 -14.77 -15.81
C VAL A 26 1.59 -15.72 -14.86
N ALA A 27 1.72 -17.04 -15.06
CA ALA A 27 1.15 -18.02 -14.16
C ALA A 27 1.75 -17.91 -12.75
N GLY A 28 3.05 -17.64 -12.63
CA GLY A 28 3.74 -17.43 -11.36
C GLY A 28 3.35 -16.11 -10.67
N LEU A 29 3.19 -15.02 -11.42
CA LEU A 29 2.74 -13.73 -10.89
C LEU A 29 1.26 -13.75 -10.51
N LEU A 30 0.40 -14.40 -11.31
CA LEU A 30 -1.00 -14.63 -10.97
C LEU A 30 -1.12 -15.58 -9.78
N ALA A 31 -0.35 -16.67 -9.72
CA ALA A 31 -0.33 -17.56 -8.57
C ALA A 31 0.21 -16.86 -7.32
N ALA A 32 1.22 -15.98 -7.45
CA ALA A 32 1.71 -15.16 -6.34
C ALA A 32 0.68 -14.12 -5.89
N ALA A 33 0.01 -13.44 -6.82
CA ALA A 33 -1.06 -12.49 -6.53
C ALA A 33 -2.25 -13.19 -5.86
N LEU A 34 -2.67 -14.33 -6.39
CA LEU A 34 -3.73 -15.16 -5.79
C LEU A 34 -3.30 -15.74 -4.45
N PHE A 35 -2.06 -16.19 -4.29
CA PHE A 35 -1.52 -16.66 -3.02
C PHE A 35 -1.44 -15.55 -1.97
N VAL A 36 -1.17 -14.30 -2.36
CA VAL A 36 -1.18 -13.18 -1.42
C VAL A 36 -2.60 -12.72 -1.09
N LEU A 37 -3.51 -12.69 -2.07
CA LEU A 37 -4.91 -12.28 -1.88
C LEU A 37 -5.75 -13.33 -1.14
N PHE A 38 -5.50 -14.61 -1.37
CA PHE A 38 -6.24 -15.73 -0.76
C PHE A 38 -5.45 -16.46 0.33
N GLY A 39 -4.14 -16.27 0.43
CA GLY A 39 -3.26 -16.83 1.47
C GLY A 39 -2.86 -15.81 2.53
N GLY A 40 -3.66 -14.75 2.74
CA GLY A 40 -3.42 -13.79 3.83
C GLY A 40 -3.25 -14.49 5.19
N ASP A 41 -4.04 -15.54 5.43
CA ASP A 41 -3.97 -16.36 6.65
C ASP A 41 -2.68 -17.19 6.74
N THR A 42 -2.20 -17.73 5.61
CA THR A 42 -0.96 -18.53 5.55
C THR A 42 0.31 -17.68 5.57
N LEU A 43 0.30 -16.47 4.96
CA LEU A 43 1.40 -15.51 5.08
C LEU A 43 1.58 -15.03 6.52
N SER A 44 0.48 -14.77 7.25
CA SER A 44 0.54 -14.37 8.66
C SER A 44 1.24 -15.43 9.52
N SER A 45 0.94 -16.72 9.30
CA SER A 45 1.58 -17.82 10.04
C SER A 45 3.05 -18.07 9.67
N THR A 46 3.44 -17.75 8.43
CA THR A 46 4.80 -17.99 7.91
C THR A 46 5.76 -16.84 8.22
N LEU A 47 5.24 -15.62 8.34
CA LEU A 47 6.03 -14.41 8.62
C LEU A 47 6.19 -14.16 10.13
N ALA A 48 5.31 -14.71 10.98
CA ALA A 48 5.36 -14.61 12.44
C ALA A 48 6.74 -14.92 13.07
N PRO A 49 7.45 -16.02 12.71
CA PRO A 49 8.76 -16.31 13.29
C PRO A 49 9.88 -15.36 12.84
N LEU A 50 9.73 -14.69 11.68
CA LEU A 50 10.70 -13.71 11.16
C LEU A 50 10.45 -12.29 11.70
N LEU A 51 9.22 -11.99 12.11
CA LEU A 51 8.82 -10.72 12.75
C LEU A 51 8.92 -10.74 14.28
N ASN A 52 9.08 -11.92 14.88
CA ASN A 52 9.25 -12.10 16.33
C ASN A 52 10.41 -11.27 16.93
N PRO A 53 11.60 -11.15 16.30
CA PRO A 53 12.69 -10.31 16.84
C PRO A 53 12.46 -8.79 16.71
N ILE A 54 11.41 -8.34 16.02
CA ILE A 54 11.00 -6.92 15.91
C ILE A 54 9.77 -6.58 16.76
N GLY A 55 9.26 -7.51 17.57
CA GLY A 55 8.11 -7.25 18.45
C GLY A 55 6.79 -7.01 17.71
N ALA A 56 6.63 -7.58 16.51
CA ALA A 56 5.42 -7.35 15.70
C ALA A 56 4.16 -8.06 16.24
N ASP A 57 4.31 -9.03 17.14
CA ASP A 57 3.19 -9.75 17.77
C ASP A 57 2.47 -8.90 18.83
N SER A 58 3.12 -7.87 19.37
CA SER A 58 2.57 -6.89 20.31
C SER A 58 2.24 -5.54 19.66
N LEU A 59 2.29 -5.49 18.33
CA LEU A 59 1.97 -4.31 17.53
C LEU A 59 0.64 -4.54 16.80
N PRO A 60 -0.50 -4.13 17.37
CA PRO A 60 -1.77 -4.15 16.66
C PRO A 60 -1.79 -3.24 15.42
N ILE A 61 -0.78 -2.38 15.19
CA ILE A 61 -0.45 -1.85 13.84
C ILE A 61 -0.43 -2.93 12.77
N GLY A 62 -0.20 -4.18 13.16
CA GLY A 62 -0.42 -5.37 12.36
C GLY A 62 -1.72 -5.31 11.58
N GLU A 63 -2.90 -5.02 12.14
CA GLU A 63 -4.17 -5.09 11.40
C GLU A 63 -4.33 -4.00 10.32
N ILE A 64 -4.01 -2.74 10.64
CA ILE A 64 -4.14 -1.61 9.70
C ILE A 64 -3.00 -1.63 8.68
N LEU A 65 -1.76 -1.93 9.11
CA LEU A 65 -0.64 -2.14 8.19
C LEU A 65 -0.82 -3.41 7.38
N LYS A 66 -1.45 -4.48 7.90
CA LYS A 66 -1.81 -5.67 7.12
C LYS A 66 -2.82 -5.29 6.07
N SER A 67 -3.92 -4.62 6.43
CA SER A 67 -4.94 -4.17 5.47
C SER A 67 -4.34 -3.25 4.40
N GLY A 68 -3.58 -2.24 4.82
CA GLY A 68 -2.87 -1.33 3.91
C GLY A 68 -1.80 -2.02 3.07
N ALA A 69 -1.06 -2.98 3.64
CA ALA A 69 -0.07 -3.77 2.92
C ALA A 69 -0.73 -4.70 1.91
N TYR A 70 -1.84 -5.36 2.24
CA TYR A 70 -2.60 -6.18 1.30
C TYR A 70 -3.11 -5.35 0.12
N VAL A 71 -3.61 -4.14 0.38
CA VAL A 71 -4.00 -3.21 -0.68
C VAL A 71 -2.79 -2.81 -1.54
N LEU A 72 -1.68 -2.41 -0.91
CA LEU A 72 -0.46 -2.00 -1.62
C LEU A 72 0.13 -3.14 -2.45
N ILE A 73 0.15 -4.36 -1.92
CA ILE A 73 0.61 -5.54 -2.64
C ILE A 73 -0.35 -5.88 -3.78
N GLY A 74 -1.66 -5.80 -3.55
CA GLY A 74 -2.67 -6.03 -4.59
C GLY A 74 -2.52 -5.06 -5.76
N VAL A 75 -2.40 -3.76 -5.46
CA VAL A 75 -2.15 -2.71 -6.47
C VAL A 75 -0.81 -2.94 -7.17
N GLY A 76 0.26 -3.23 -6.43
CA GLY A 76 1.58 -3.51 -7.00
C GLY A 76 1.57 -4.73 -7.92
N ALA A 77 0.88 -5.80 -7.55
CA ALA A 77 0.71 -7.00 -8.37
C ALA A 77 -0.07 -6.70 -9.66
N LEU A 78 -1.16 -5.92 -9.57
CA LEU A 78 -1.92 -5.49 -10.73
C LEU A 78 -1.05 -4.70 -11.71
N VAL A 79 -0.29 -3.71 -11.22
CA VAL A 79 0.63 -2.90 -12.05
C VAL A 79 1.69 -3.78 -12.71
N LEU A 80 2.24 -4.77 -12.01
CA LEU A 80 3.21 -5.73 -12.58
C LEU A 80 2.59 -6.60 -13.67
N ILE A 81 1.37 -7.12 -13.47
CA ILE A 81 0.66 -7.92 -14.47
C ILE A 81 0.38 -7.07 -15.72
N LEU A 82 -0.11 -5.84 -15.55
CA LEU A 82 -0.38 -4.93 -16.67
C LEU A 82 0.89 -4.56 -17.43
N GLY A 83 1.97 -4.23 -16.72
CA GLY A 83 3.27 -3.95 -17.34
C GLY A 83 3.82 -5.14 -18.11
N PHE A 84 3.66 -6.35 -17.57
CA PHE A 84 4.04 -7.58 -18.25
C PHE A 84 3.21 -7.83 -19.52
N LEU A 85 1.88 -7.67 -19.45
CA LEU A 85 0.98 -7.86 -20.59
C LEU A 85 1.31 -6.88 -21.71
N GLY A 86 1.53 -5.60 -21.39
CA GLY A 86 1.95 -4.59 -22.36
C GLY A 86 3.30 -4.93 -23.01
N CYS A 87 4.30 -5.32 -22.21
CA CYS A 87 5.63 -5.68 -22.72
C CYS A 87 5.59 -6.93 -23.63
N CYS A 88 4.91 -7.99 -23.21
CA CYS A 88 4.81 -9.23 -23.98
C CYS A 88 3.94 -9.07 -25.23
N GLY A 89 2.86 -8.29 -25.15
CA GLY A 89 2.03 -7.97 -26.31
C GLY A 89 2.87 -7.33 -27.42
N ALA A 90 3.71 -6.34 -27.06
CA ALA A 90 4.60 -5.66 -27.99
C ALA A 90 5.68 -6.58 -28.58
N ILE A 91 6.37 -7.39 -27.76
CA ILE A 91 7.46 -8.28 -28.20
C ILE A 91 6.93 -9.42 -29.08
N CYS A 92 5.84 -10.07 -28.66
CA CYS A 92 5.25 -11.18 -29.39
C CYS A 92 4.51 -10.76 -30.66
N LYS A 93 4.40 -9.44 -30.93
CA LYS A 93 3.60 -8.87 -32.03
C LYS A 93 2.17 -9.44 -32.09
N SER A 94 1.60 -9.72 -30.91
CA SER A 94 0.29 -10.35 -30.77
C SER A 94 -0.77 -9.27 -30.57
N VAL A 95 -1.50 -8.96 -31.64
CA VAL A 95 -2.56 -7.94 -31.67
C VAL A 95 -3.62 -8.19 -30.59
N CYS A 96 -4.08 -9.43 -30.45
CA CYS A 96 -5.07 -9.81 -29.44
C CYS A 96 -4.63 -9.51 -28.00
N MET A 97 -3.34 -9.68 -27.70
CA MET A 97 -2.79 -9.44 -26.37
C MET A 97 -2.66 -7.93 -26.05
N ILE A 98 -2.31 -7.14 -27.06
CA ILE A 98 -2.25 -5.67 -26.94
C ILE A 98 -3.66 -5.08 -26.83
N ASP A 99 -4.63 -5.58 -27.61
CA ASP A 99 -6.03 -5.15 -27.53
C ASP A 99 -6.61 -5.43 -26.14
N PHE A 100 -6.33 -6.60 -25.56
CA PHE A 100 -6.77 -6.93 -24.20
C PHE A 100 -6.14 -6.02 -23.14
N TYR A 101 -4.83 -5.76 -23.26
CA TYR A 101 -4.13 -4.80 -22.39
C TYR A 101 -4.74 -3.39 -22.49
N ALA A 102 -4.95 -2.89 -23.71
CA ALA A 102 -5.55 -1.59 -23.95
C ALA A 102 -6.98 -1.51 -23.40
N GLY A 103 -7.76 -2.60 -23.50
CA GLY A 103 -9.09 -2.70 -22.92
C GLY A 103 -9.09 -2.58 -21.39
N ILE A 104 -8.14 -3.23 -20.70
CA ILE A 104 -8.04 -3.10 -19.24
C ILE A 104 -7.62 -1.69 -18.84
N VAL A 105 -6.64 -1.09 -19.51
CA VAL A 105 -6.20 0.29 -19.21
C VAL A 105 -7.33 1.28 -19.49
N ALA A 106 -8.10 1.11 -20.57
CA ALA A 106 -9.27 1.94 -20.84
C ALA A 106 -10.36 1.79 -19.77
N LEU A 107 -10.56 0.57 -19.23
CA LEU A 107 -11.48 0.35 -18.11
C LEU A 107 -11.01 1.08 -16.84
N LEU A 108 -9.71 1.06 -16.54
CA LEU A 108 -9.14 1.81 -15.41
C LEU A 108 -9.37 3.33 -15.57
N LEU A 109 -9.17 3.86 -16.76
CA LEU A 109 -9.45 5.27 -17.06
C LEU A 109 -10.93 5.64 -16.82
N ILE A 110 -11.86 4.77 -17.21
CA ILE A 110 -13.29 4.99 -16.94
C ILE A 110 -13.57 4.99 -15.43
N VAL A 111 -12.98 4.04 -14.69
CA VAL A 111 -13.11 3.98 -13.23
C VAL A 111 -12.55 5.25 -12.58
N GLU A 112 -11.38 5.73 -13.01
CA GLU A 112 -10.79 6.97 -12.53
C GLU A 112 -11.73 8.17 -12.75
N ILE A 113 -12.29 8.31 -13.96
CA ILE A 113 -13.25 9.38 -14.27
C ILE A 113 -14.49 9.28 -13.36
N VAL A 114 -15.03 8.07 -13.14
CA VAL A 114 -16.18 7.86 -12.25
C VAL A 114 -15.84 8.26 -10.81
N LEU A 115 -14.67 7.88 -10.30
CA LEU A 115 -14.22 8.24 -8.96
C LEU A 115 -14.08 9.75 -8.79
N VAL A 116 -13.50 10.45 -9.77
CA VAL A 116 -13.38 11.91 -9.76
C VAL A 116 -14.77 12.56 -9.75
N VAL A 117 -15.69 12.12 -10.61
CA VAL A 117 -17.06 12.65 -10.64
C VAL A 117 -17.79 12.40 -9.32
N LEU A 118 -17.69 11.19 -8.76
CA LEU A 118 -18.32 10.85 -7.47
C LEU A 118 -17.77 11.70 -6.33
N PHE A 119 -16.45 11.95 -6.32
CA PHE A 119 -15.81 12.81 -5.33
C PHE A 119 -16.41 14.23 -5.32
N PHE A 120 -16.67 14.80 -6.50
CA PHE A 120 -17.28 16.12 -6.61
C PHE A 120 -18.80 16.15 -6.35
N VAL A 121 -19.54 15.10 -6.74
CA VAL A 121 -21.01 15.09 -6.63
C VAL A 121 -21.48 14.72 -5.23
N ILE A 122 -20.69 13.95 -4.47
CA ILE A 122 -21.11 13.33 -3.21
C ILE A 122 -20.29 13.84 -2.01
N GLU A 123 -19.67 15.02 -2.12
CA GLU A 123 -18.83 15.60 -1.05
C GLU A 123 -19.52 15.51 0.32
N ASP A 124 -20.79 15.92 0.40
CA ASP A 124 -21.57 15.88 1.65
C ASP A 124 -21.71 14.48 2.27
N LYS A 125 -21.93 13.43 1.47
CA LYS A 125 -22.06 12.07 2.03
C LYS A 125 -20.71 11.47 2.37
N VAL A 126 -19.67 11.77 1.58
CA VAL A 126 -18.29 11.34 1.88
C VAL A 126 -17.84 11.96 3.20
N ASP A 127 -18.15 13.24 3.41
CA ASP A 127 -17.91 13.96 4.65
C ASP A 127 -18.59 13.31 5.86
N GLN A 128 -19.87 12.97 5.73
CA GLN A 128 -20.62 12.28 6.79
C GLN A 128 -20.04 10.90 7.07
N GLN A 129 -19.76 10.10 6.05
CA GLN A 129 -19.17 8.76 6.23
C GLN A 129 -17.79 8.81 6.89
N LEU A 130 -16.95 9.77 6.51
CA LEU A 130 -15.64 9.97 7.13
C LEU A 130 -15.80 10.35 8.60
N LYS A 131 -16.72 11.26 8.92
CA LYS A 131 -16.97 11.71 10.28
C LYS A 131 -17.56 10.60 11.16
N ASP A 132 -18.48 9.81 10.62
CA ASP A 132 -19.06 8.64 11.29
C ASP A 132 -18.00 7.57 11.56
N TRP A 133 -17.13 7.30 10.58
CA TRP A 133 -16.02 6.38 10.75
C TRP A 133 -15.05 6.85 11.84
N LEU A 134 -14.65 8.12 11.82
CA LEU A 134 -13.82 8.72 12.89
C LEU A 134 -14.53 8.63 14.25
N ASN A 135 -15.85 8.85 14.30
CA ASN A 135 -16.63 8.76 15.53
C ASN A 135 -16.65 7.34 16.11
N VAL A 136 -16.99 6.34 15.30
CA VAL A 136 -16.97 4.93 15.75
C VAL A 136 -15.59 4.54 16.26
N THR A 137 -14.57 4.94 15.51
CA THR A 137 -13.18 4.59 15.77
C THR A 137 -12.66 5.24 17.06
N LEU A 138 -12.94 6.53 17.29
CA LEU A 138 -12.52 7.21 18.52
C LEU A 138 -13.33 6.75 19.74
N VAL A 139 -14.65 6.64 19.62
CA VAL A 139 -15.53 6.39 20.78
C VAL A 139 -15.45 4.94 21.25
N ASN A 140 -15.39 3.97 20.33
CA ASN A 140 -15.56 2.56 20.65
C ASN A 140 -14.25 1.78 20.69
N ASN A 141 -13.17 2.30 20.11
CA ASN A 141 -11.97 1.51 19.87
C ASN A 141 -10.66 2.21 20.27
N PHE A 142 -10.66 3.53 20.47
CA PHE A 142 -9.48 4.25 20.95
C PHE A 142 -9.19 3.93 22.41
N GLN A 143 -7.99 3.42 22.68
CA GLN A 143 -7.48 3.11 24.02
C GLN A 143 -6.38 4.09 24.47
N GLY A 144 -5.90 4.96 23.58
CA GLY A 144 -4.85 5.93 23.86
C GLY A 144 -3.45 5.32 23.97
N LEU A 145 -2.43 6.18 24.08
CA LEU A 145 -1.07 5.75 24.36
C LEU A 145 -0.89 5.53 25.87
N PRO A 146 -0.19 4.44 26.28
CA PRO A 146 0.18 4.26 27.68
C PRO A 146 1.11 5.39 28.13
N ILE A 147 1.13 5.65 29.44
CA ILE A 147 2.02 6.63 30.08
C ILE A 147 2.84 5.90 31.15
N PRO A 148 4.20 5.95 31.10
CA PRO A 148 5.04 6.61 30.09
C PRO A 148 4.84 6.03 28.68
N ILE A 149 5.12 6.84 27.64
CA ILE A 149 4.92 6.45 26.23
C ILE A 149 5.79 5.22 25.94
N SER A 150 5.16 4.05 25.87
CA SER A 150 5.80 2.78 25.55
C SER A 150 5.13 2.18 24.34
N THR A 151 5.90 1.68 23.37
CA THR A 151 5.37 1.07 22.15
C THR A 151 4.87 -0.37 22.34
N ASP A 152 4.99 -0.92 23.54
CA ASP A 152 4.61 -2.29 23.84
C ASP A 152 3.08 -2.42 23.97
N ASN A 153 2.48 -3.31 23.18
CA ASN A 153 1.05 -3.66 23.22
C ASN A 153 0.07 -2.51 22.89
N ILE A 154 0.47 -1.49 22.11
CA ILE A 154 -0.43 -0.39 21.71
C ILE A 154 -1.32 -0.81 20.54
N ASP A 155 -2.63 -0.57 20.64
CA ASP A 155 -3.52 -0.78 19.52
C ASP A 155 -3.23 0.11 18.28
N ALA A 156 -3.39 -0.48 17.09
CA ALA A 156 -3.15 0.11 15.77
C ALA A 156 -3.82 1.46 15.63
N LEU A 157 -5.02 1.50 16.19
CA LEU A 157 -5.99 2.53 16.01
C LEU A 157 -5.62 3.73 16.86
N SER A 158 -5.26 3.50 18.12
CA SER A 158 -4.69 4.51 19.00
C SER A 158 -3.38 5.04 18.45
N LEU A 159 -2.54 4.21 17.82
CA LEU A 159 -1.34 4.69 17.14
C LEU A 159 -1.69 5.56 15.92
N GLY A 160 -2.65 5.14 15.09
CA GLY A 160 -3.13 5.90 13.94
C GLY A 160 -3.74 7.24 14.35
N TRP A 161 -4.56 7.25 15.40
CA TRP A 161 -5.09 8.45 16.03
C TRP A 161 -3.99 9.33 16.59
N SER A 162 -2.97 8.74 17.23
CA SER A 162 -1.84 9.49 17.77
C SER A 162 -1.04 10.15 16.65
N PHE A 163 -0.77 9.41 15.58
CA PHE A 163 -0.12 9.94 14.39
C PHE A 163 -0.94 11.07 13.76
N LEU A 164 -2.26 10.92 13.64
CA LEU A 164 -3.16 11.94 13.11
C LEU A 164 -3.11 13.22 13.97
N GLN A 165 -3.25 13.08 15.29
CA GLN A 165 -3.26 14.20 16.24
C GLN A 165 -1.92 14.95 16.26
N ILE A 166 -0.80 14.22 16.25
CA ILE A 166 0.54 14.80 16.23
C ILE A 166 0.84 15.45 14.88
N SER A 167 0.57 14.77 13.76
CA SER A 167 0.94 15.24 12.42
C SER A 167 0.15 16.46 11.98
N PHE A 168 -1.13 16.53 12.36
CA PHE A 168 -2.03 17.62 11.97
C PHE A 168 -2.27 18.65 13.08
N ASN A 169 -1.57 18.53 14.21
CA ASN A 169 -1.72 19.40 15.38
C ASN A 169 -3.19 19.61 15.76
N CYS A 170 -3.89 18.50 15.99
CA CYS A 170 -5.32 18.46 16.25
C CYS A 170 -5.63 17.53 17.42
N CYS A 171 -6.84 17.62 17.95
CA CYS A 171 -7.29 16.71 19.00
C CYS A 171 -8.77 16.35 18.86
N GLY A 172 -9.08 15.07 19.05
CA GLY A 172 -10.43 14.52 18.87
C GLY A 172 -10.96 14.67 17.45
N ILE A 173 -12.27 14.52 17.27
CA ILE A 173 -12.91 14.59 15.94
C ILE A 173 -13.15 16.05 15.59
N ASN A 174 -13.90 16.74 16.42
CA ASN A 174 -14.23 18.17 16.35
C ASN A 174 -13.38 18.98 17.33
N ASN A 175 -13.10 18.44 18.52
CA ASN A 175 -12.23 19.04 19.53
C ASN A 175 -11.80 17.98 20.57
N TYR A 176 -11.02 18.40 21.57
CA TYR A 176 -10.53 17.49 22.61
C TYR A 176 -11.63 16.82 23.46
N THR A 177 -12.81 17.44 23.59
CA THR A 177 -13.89 16.91 24.45
C THR A 177 -14.47 15.59 23.92
N ASP A 178 -14.26 15.28 22.63
CA ASP A 178 -14.67 14.01 22.04
C ASP A 178 -14.00 12.81 22.73
N LEU A 179 -12.79 13.00 23.28
CA LEU A 179 -12.08 11.98 24.06
C LEU A 179 -12.80 11.63 25.37
N HIS A 180 -13.69 12.48 25.88
CA HIS A 180 -14.46 12.18 27.09
C HIS A 180 -15.46 11.05 26.86
N TYR A 181 -15.89 10.86 25.61
CA TYR A 181 -16.80 9.80 25.18
C TYR A 181 -16.06 8.51 24.78
N ALA A 182 -14.72 8.53 24.66
CA ALA A 182 -13.95 7.33 24.38
C ALA A 182 -14.09 6.31 25.52
N THR A 183 -14.80 5.21 25.24
CA THR A 183 -15.20 4.22 26.24
C THR A 183 -14.08 3.26 26.61
N GLN A 184 -13.18 2.99 25.66
CA GLN A 184 -12.04 2.09 25.85
C GLN A 184 -10.78 2.80 26.36
N TRP A 185 -10.78 4.14 26.38
CA TRP A 185 -9.63 4.91 26.84
C TRP A 185 -9.61 4.98 28.38
N ASN A 186 -8.63 4.32 28.98
CA ASN A 186 -8.40 4.40 30.41
C ASN A 186 -7.79 5.77 30.78
N ARG A 187 -8.60 6.65 31.36
CA ARG A 187 -8.19 7.99 31.81
C ARG A 187 -7.58 8.01 33.21
N ASN A 188 -7.52 6.88 33.89
CA ASN A 188 -6.96 6.80 35.23
C ASN A 188 -5.43 6.73 35.15
N VAL A 189 -4.78 7.55 35.95
CA VAL A 189 -3.33 7.58 36.04
C VAL A 189 -2.83 6.50 37.01
N SER A 190 -1.74 5.81 36.68
CA SER A 190 -1.10 4.85 37.60
C SER A 190 -0.59 5.56 38.86
N ASP A 191 -0.57 4.86 40.00
CA ASP A 191 -0.17 5.48 41.28
C ASP A 191 1.25 6.09 41.20
N ASN A 192 2.18 5.40 40.52
CA ASN A 192 3.55 5.89 40.31
C ASN A 192 3.60 7.18 39.47
N PHE A 193 2.82 7.27 38.39
CA PHE A 193 2.78 8.48 37.57
C PHE A 193 1.99 9.61 38.25
N THR A 194 0.97 9.29 39.05
CA THR A 194 0.19 10.25 39.84
C THR A 194 1.08 11.01 40.82
N LEU A 195 2.04 10.34 41.45
CA LEU A 195 3.02 10.99 42.34
C LEU A 195 3.91 11.98 41.60
N GLN A 196 4.40 11.61 40.41
CA GLN A 196 5.21 12.49 39.57
C GLN A 196 4.41 13.71 39.11
N LEU A 197 3.17 13.49 38.68
CA LEU A 197 2.29 14.55 38.20
C LEU A 197 1.87 15.48 39.35
N ASN A 198 1.55 14.95 40.53
CA ASN A 198 1.24 15.73 41.74
C ASN A 198 2.42 16.60 42.19
N TYR A 199 3.65 16.11 42.06
CA TYR A 199 4.86 16.89 42.35
C TYR A 199 5.02 18.05 41.35
N LEU A 200 4.88 17.78 40.05
CA LEU A 200 5.03 18.80 39.01
C LEU A 200 3.91 19.86 39.04
N LEU A 201 2.72 19.48 39.49
CA LEU A 201 1.55 20.35 39.55
C LEU A 201 1.36 21.02 40.92
N ASN A 202 2.22 20.71 41.89
CA ASN A 202 2.12 21.19 43.26
C ASN A 202 0.74 20.92 43.91
N THR A 203 0.14 19.76 43.60
CA THR A 203 -1.17 19.30 44.10
C THR A 203 -1.02 17.99 44.87
N PRO A 204 -0.49 18.00 46.10
CA PRO A 204 -0.30 16.78 46.86
C PRO A 204 -1.66 16.10 47.17
N ASN A 205 -1.71 14.78 46.98
CA ASN A 205 -2.86 13.90 47.29
C ASN A 205 -4.12 14.06 46.41
N ALA A 206 -4.00 14.61 45.20
CA ALA A 206 -5.08 14.56 44.21
C ALA A 206 -5.02 13.27 43.39
N THR A 207 -6.17 12.60 43.21
CA THR A 207 -6.33 11.58 42.16
C THR A 207 -6.42 12.30 40.82
N GLN A 208 -5.40 12.14 39.98
CA GLN A 208 -5.37 12.80 38.68
C GLN A 208 -6.10 11.94 37.65
N ARG A 209 -7.06 12.54 36.96
CA ARG A 209 -7.72 11.97 35.79
C ARG A 209 -7.21 12.69 34.56
N LEU A 210 -6.84 11.94 33.54
CA LEU A 210 -6.41 12.51 32.26
C LEU A 210 -7.61 13.17 31.58
N GLU A 211 -7.48 14.45 31.27
CA GLU A 211 -8.42 15.18 30.42
C GLU A 211 -8.03 15.03 28.94
N LEU A 212 -6.74 14.75 28.69
CA LEU A 212 -6.19 14.71 27.34
C LEU A 212 -5.30 13.49 27.09
N ALA A 213 -5.38 12.92 25.89
CA ALA A 213 -4.44 11.89 25.44
C ALA A 213 -3.06 12.52 25.16
N PRO A 214 -1.93 11.82 25.43
CA PRO A 214 -0.59 12.37 25.20
C PRO A 214 -0.34 12.92 23.79
N SER A 215 -0.93 12.29 22.77
CA SER A 215 -0.83 12.68 21.37
C SER A 215 -1.49 14.02 21.01
N CYS A 216 -2.38 14.54 21.85
CA CYS A 216 -3.00 15.84 21.67
C CYS A 216 -2.20 17.00 22.29
N CYS A 217 -1.21 16.68 23.13
CA CYS A 217 -0.29 17.68 23.66
C CYS A 217 0.64 18.20 22.57
N LYS A 218 1.15 19.41 22.74
CA LYS A 218 2.20 19.90 21.85
C LYS A 218 3.48 19.10 22.10
N MET A 219 3.94 18.44 21.06
CA MET A 219 5.12 17.58 21.11
C MET A 219 6.36 18.32 20.60
N ASN A 220 7.52 17.92 21.10
CA ASN A 220 8.82 18.24 20.53
C ASN A 220 9.47 16.97 19.98
N GLY A 221 10.29 17.12 18.92
CA GLY A 221 10.92 16.00 18.23
C GLY A 221 10.17 15.55 16.96
N GLN A 222 10.62 14.44 16.38
CA GLN A 222 10.07 13.85 15.15
C GLN A 222 9.69 12.40 15.42
N PHE A 223 8.50 11.99 14.99
CA PHE A 223 8.02 10.61 15.16
C PHE A 223 9.07 9.58 14.65
N PRO A 224 9.37 8.50 15.39
CA PRO A 224 8.65 7.99 16.58
C PRO A 224 9.10 8.58 17.93
N ASP A 225 10.20 9.35 17.98
CA ASP A 225 10.78 9.87 19.22
C ASP A 225 10.24 11.27 19.52
N VAL A 226 9.03 11.31 20.09
CA VAL A 226 8.30 12.53 20.44
C VAL A 226 8.09 12.60 21.95
N THR A 227 8.28 13.80 22.51
CA THR A 227 8.04 14.06 23.93
C THR A 227 7.11 15.26 24.12
N PRO A 228 6.18 15.24 25.10
CA PRO A 228 5.37 16.41 25.40
C PRO A 228 6.27 17.56 25.85
N VAL A 229 6.06 18.76 25.29
CA VAL A 229 6.77 19.97 25.72
C VAL A 229 6.44 20.30 27.17
N ASP A 230 5.19 20.10 27.55
CA ASP A 230 4.66 20.35 28.89
C ASP A 230 3.72 19.22 29.28
N ILE A 231 4.11 18.41 30.26
CA ILE A 231 3.35 17.24 30.69
C ILE A 231 2.06 17.60 31.45
N SER A 232 1.92 18.85 31.91
CA SER A 232 0.70 19.32 32.56
C SER A 232 -0.50 19.37 31.60
N CYS A 233 -0.27 19.37 30.28
CA CYS A 233 -1.30 19.32 29.24
C CYS A 233 -2.28 18.14 29.41
N LEU A 234 -1.83 17.06 30.03
CA LEU A 234 -2.60 15.84 30.22
C LEU A 234 -3.77 16.01 31.19
N VAL A 235 -3.68 16.99 32.10
CA VAL A 235 -4.65 17.20 33.19
C VAL A 235 -5.14 18.64 33.30
N ASN A 236 -4.36 19.60 32.82
CA ASN A 236 -4.75 21.01 32.72
C ASN A 236 -4.44 21.55 31.31
N PRO A 237 -5.15 21.06 30.28
CA PRO A 237 -4.92 21.46 28.90
C PRO A 237 -5.34 22.91 28.67
N ASN A 238 -4.55 23.64 27.90
CA ASN A 238 -4.84 24.98 27.41
C ASN A 238 -4.31 25.15 25.98
N THR A 239 -4.63 26.28 25.34
CA THR A 239 -4.24 26.56 23.95
C THR A 239 -2.72 26.73 23.75
N THR A 240 -1.96 26.94 24.82
CA THR A 240 -0.50 27.08 24.76
C THR A 240 0.23 25.74 24.85
N ASN A 241 -0.26 24.78 25.64
CA ASN A 241 0.39 23.48 25.86
C ASN A 241 -0.24 22.30 25.07
N ALA A 242 -1.42 22.47 24.49
CA ALA A 242 -2.14 21.43 23.75
C ALA A 242 -2.90 21.95 22.52
N ASN A 243 -3.28 21.02 21.63
CA ASN A 243 -4.01 21.30 20.39
C ASN A 243 -5.53 21.12 20.58
N ILE A 244 -6.12 21.81 21.56
CA ILE A 244 -7.50 21.53 22.03
C ILE A 244 -8.64 22.07 21.15
N GLU A 245 -8.40 23.18 20.44
CA GLU A 245 -9.47 23.86 19.68
C GLU A 245 -9.68 23.26 18.28
N LYS A 246 -8.65 22.63 17.71
CA LYS A 246 -8.67 22.14 16.33
C LYS A 246 -9.01 20.64 16.33
N GLY A 247 -10.19 20.30 15.81
CA GLY A 247 -10.59 18.91 15.56
C GLY A 247 -9.81 18.27 14.41
N CYS A 248 -9.52 16.97 14.52
CA CYS A 248 -8.78 16.25 13.49
C CYS A 248 -9.56 16.02 12.20
N TYR A 249 -10.89 15.96 12.25
CA TYR A 249 -11.70 15.91 11.02
C TYR A 249 -11.47 17.16 10.17
N GLN A 250 -11.59 18.35 10.78
CA GLN A 250 -11.35 19.60 10.07
C GLN A 250 -9.90 19.73 9.64
N ALA A 251 -8.93 19.39 10.50
CA ALA A 251 -7.52 19.45 10.15
C ALA A 251 -7.16 18.54 8.96
N LEU A 252 -7.75 17.34 8.90
CA LEU A 252 -7.57 16.42 7.79
C LEU A 252 -8.23 16.96 6.51
N LYS A 253 -9.47 17.47 6.60
CA LYS A 253 -10.15 18.10 5.46
C LYS A 253 -9.35 19.29 4.93
N ASP A 254 -8.88 20.17 5.81
CA ASP A 254 -8.04 21.32 5.44
C ASP A 254 -6.72 20.88 4.79
N ALA A 255 -6.09 19.83 5.30
CA ALA A 255 -4.85 19.30 4.72
C ALA A 255 -5.06 18.70 3.33
N LEU A 256 -6.18 17.98 3.13
CA LEU A 256 -6.55 17.44 1.82
C LEU A 256 -6.85 18.57 0.82
N LEU A 257 -7.60 19.59 1.24
CA LEU A 257 -7.96 20.72 0.39
C LEU A 257 -6.76 21.65 0.12
N SER A 258 -5.89 21.86 1.11
CA SER A 258 -4.67 22.66 0.93
C SER A 258 -3.68 22.00 -0.05
N ASN A 259 -3.75 20.69 -0.23
CA ASN A 259 -2.94 19.95 -1.19
C ASN A 259 -3.76 19.43 -2.38
N SER A 260 -5.00 19.91 -2.56
CA SER A 260 -5.89 19.39 -3.60
C SER A 260 -5.35 19.69 -5.00
N GLU A 261 -4.58 20.77 -5.18
CA GLU A 261 -3.89 21.07 -6.44
C GLU A 261 -2.89 19.96 -6.82
N LEU A 262 -2.13 19.45 -5.84
CA LEU A 262 -1.21 18.33 -6.07
C LEU A 262 -1.98 17.05 -6.33
N LEU A 263 -3.03 16.77 -5.56
CA LEU A 263 -3.83 15.57 -5.71
C LEU A 263 -4.53 15.52 -7.09
N MET A 264 -5.19 16.61 -7.47
CA MET A 264 -5.80 16.77 -8.80
C MET A 264 -4.74 16.70 -9.91
N GLY A 265 -3.58 17.32 -9.69
CA GLY A 265 -2.46 17.26 -10.64
C GLY A 265 -1.98 15.83 -10.89
N VAL A 266 -1.86 14.99 -9.84
CA VAL A 266 -1.51 13.58 -9.98
C VAL A 266 -2.58 12.82 -10.76
N GLY A 267 -3.87 13.01 -10.47
CA GLY A 267 -4.95 12.35 -11.21
C GLY A 267 -4.95 12.71 -12.70
N ILE A 268 -4.83 14.00 -13.04
CA ILE A 268 -4.75 14.44 -14.44
C ILE A 268 -3.53 13.83 -15.14
N ALA A 269 -2.38 13.78 -14.46
CA ALA A 269 -1.17 13.17 -15.01
C ALA A 269 -1.33 11.66 -15.25
N VAL A 270 -1.95 10.94 -14.32
CA VAL A 270 -2.25 9.50 -14.46
C VAL A 270 -3.19 9.27 -15.63
N GLY A 271 -4.34 9.95 -15.67
CA GLY A 271 -5.31 9.82 -16.77
C GLY A 271 -4.72 10.19 -18.14
N ALA A 272 -3.83 11.18 -18.22
CA ALA A 272 -3.12 11.53 -19.46
C ALA A 272 -2.16 10.42 -19.91
N VAL A 273 -1.44 9.79 -18.97
CA VAL A 273 -0.56 8.64 -19.26
C VAL A 273 -1.38 7.44 -19.73
N GLU A 274 -2.47 7.12 -19.06
CA GLU A 274 -3.37 6.02 -19.45
C GLU A 274 -3.97 6.23 -20.84
N LEU A 275 -4.44 7.45 -21.13
CA LEU A 275 -4.94 7.81 -22.46
C LEU A 275 -3.85 7.66 -23.52
N GLY A 276 -2.63 8.13 -23.24
CA GLY A 276 -1.48 7.98 -24.14
C GLY A 276 -1.16 6.51 -24.43
N VAL A 277 -1.20 5.66 -23.40
CA VAL A 277 -0.97 4.20 -23.52
C VAL A 277 -2.02 3.54 -24.42
N VAL A 278 -3.30 3.89 -24.26
CA VAL A 278 -4.39 3.36 -25.09
C VAL A 278 -4.19 3.77 -26.56
N VAL A 279 -3.91 5.05 -26.80
CA VAL A 279 -3.66 5.58 -28.15
C VAL A 279 -2.47 4.87 -28.82
N LEU A 280 -1.34 4.73 -28.10
CA LEU A 280 -0.16 4.02 -28.59
C LEU A 280 -0.45 2.55 -28.90
N SER A 281 -1.24 1.89 -28.06
CA SER A 281 -1.65 0.50 -28.28
C SER A 281 -2.48 0.35 -29.55
N CYS A 282 -3.42 1.26 -29.82
CA CYS A 282 -4.19 1.27 -31.08
C CYS A 282 -3.29 1.47 -32.32
N PHE A 283 -2.29 2.35 -32.24
CA PHE A 283 -1.32 2.54 -33.32
C PHE A 283 -0.48 1.28 -33.56
N LEU A 284 0.01 0.63 -32.49
CA LEU A 284 0.78 -0.61 -32.59
C LEU A 284 -0.05 -1.76 -33.18
N CYS A 285 -1.31 -1.91 -32.77
CA CYS A 285 -2.22 -2.91 -33.35
C CYS A 285 -2.46 -2.67 -34.83
N SER A 286 -2.66 -1.41 -35.24
CA SER A 286 -2.82 -1.04 -36.64
C SER A 286 -1.56 -1.35 -37.46
N ALA A 287 -0.38 -1.03 -36.92
CA ALA A 287 0.90 -1.33 -37.57
C ALA A 287 1.12 -2.85 -37.74
N PHE A 288 0.82 -3.64 -36.71
CA PHE A 288 0.96 -5.11 -36.78
C PHE A 288 -0.07 -5.77 -37.70
N ASN A 289 -1.29 -5.25 -37.78
CA ASN A 289 -2.27 -5.72 -38.76
C ASN A 289 -1.83 -5.41 -40.20
N ASN A 290 -1.24 -4.23 -40.43
CA ASN A 290 -0.69 -3.87 -41.74
C ASN A 290 0.49 -4.78 -42.13
N GLU A 291 1.39 -5.08 -41.20
CA GLU A 291 2.49 -6.05 -41.38
C GLU A 291 1.98 -7.44 -41.78
N LYS A 292 0.91 -7.93 -41.14
CA LYS A 292 0.29 -9.23 -41.49
C LYS A 292 -0.35 -9.22 -42.89
N LYS A 293 -0.88 -8.07 -43.32
CA LYS A 293 -1.48 -7.93 -44.66
C LYS A 293 -0.43 -7.93 -45.78
N ILE A 294 0.78 -7.43 -45.51
CA ILE A 294 1.88 -7.34 -46.50
C ILE A 294 2.63 -8.67 -46.67
N ARG A 295 2.65 -9.55 -45.66
CA ARG A 295 3.15 -10.94 -45.79
C ARG A 295 1.99 -11.88 -46.14
N PRO A 296 1.64 -12.11 -47.42
CA PRO A 296 0.74 -13.20 -47.76
C PRO A 296 1.35 -14.52 -47.25
N ALA A 297 0.51 -15.37 -46.67
CA ALA A 297 0.90 -16.63 -46.05
C ALA A 297 1.92 -17.38 -46.91
N GLU A 298 3.15 -17.51 -46.42
CA GLU A 298 4.07 -18.49 -46.99
C GLU A 298 3.43 -19.86 -46.77
N PRO A 299 3.21 -20.66 -47.83
CA PRO A 299 2.57 -21.96 -47.69
C PRO A 299 3.39 -22.78 -46.70
N THR A 300 2.73 -23.27 -45.66
CA THR A 300 3.30 -24.24 -44.71
C THR A 300 4.00 -25.34 -45.51
N LYS A 301 5.32 -25.38 -45.40
CA LYS A 301 6.16 -26.43 -45.99
C LYS A 301 5.58 -27.78 -45.53
N PRO A 302 5.22 -28.69 -46.45
CA PRO A 302 4.64 -29.98 -46.06
C PRO A 302 5.60 -30.72 -45.14
N ALA A 303 5.02 -31.37 -44.13
CA ALA A 303 5.70 -32.16 -43.11
C ALA A 303 6.81 -33.02 -43.75
N GLU A 304 8.04 -32.80 -43.34
CA GLU A 304 9.18 -33.61 -43.72
C GLU A 304 8.97 -35.01 -43.14
N THR A 305 8.56 -35.93 -44.01
CA THR A 305 8.39 -37.34 -43.70
C THR A 305 9.71 -37.90 -43.19
N THR A 306 9.71 -38.37 -41.95
CA THR A 306 10.82 -39.02 -41.25
C THR A 306 11.51 -40.06 -42.14
N GLN A 307 12.77 -39.83 -42.52
CA GLN A 307 13.61 -40.87 -43.12
C GLN A 307 14.00 -41.92 -42.05
N PRO A 308 13.99 -43.23 -42.38
CA PRO A 308 14.30 -44.28 -41.41
C PRO A 308 15.78 -44.28 -41.02
N ALA A 309 16.03 -44.53 -39.73
CA ALA A 309 17.35 -44.53 -39.10
C ALA A 309 18.34 -45.50 -39.78
N LYS A 310 19.55 -45.00 -40.02
CA LYS A 310 20.70 -45.78 -40.52
C LYS A 310 21.16 -46.78 -39.44
N PRO A 311 21.38 -48.07 -39.74
CA PRO A 311 21.83 -49.05 -38.75
C PRO A 311 23.27 -48.78 -38.29
N PRO A 312 23.60 -49.13 -37.03
CA PRO A 312 24.91 -48.86 -36.45
C PRO A 312 26.02 -49.71 -37.10
N PRO A 313 27.26 -49.19 -37.16
CA PRO A 313 28.40 -49.91 -37.73
C PRO A 313 28.82 -51.12 -36.87
N PRO A 314 29.36 -52.18 -37.49
CA PRO A 314 29.79 -53.39 -36.79
C PRO A 314 31.03 -53.17 -35.92
N ALA A 315 31.10 -53.89 -34.81
CA ALA A 315 32.17 -53.85 -33.81
C ALA A 315 33.51 -54.40 -34.36
N GLU A 316 34.59 -53.68 -34.08
CA GLU A 316 35.97 -54.04 -34.43
C GLU A 316 36.57 -55.03 -33.41
N PRO A 317 37.30 -56.09 -33.84
CA PRO A 317 37.79 -57.12 -32.94
C PRO A 317 39.12 -56.75 -32.25
N ALA A 318 39.23 -57.17 -30.98
CA ALA A 318 40.37 -56.98 -30.11
C ALA A 318 41.67 -57.62 -30.65
N ALA A 319 42.72 -56.81 -30.80
CA ALA A 319 44.07 -57.28 -31.06
C ALA A 319 44.83 -57.45 -29.73
N LYS A 320 45.32 -58.67 -29.51
CA LYS A 320 46.29 -59.05 -28.47
C LYS A 320 47.67 -58.49 -28.83
N THR A 321 48.41 -58.03 -27.83
CA THR A 321 49.88 -58.01 -27.89
C THR A 321 50.47 -58.58 -26.60
N SER A 322 51.31 -59.59 -26.82
CA SER A 322 52.17 -60.30 -25.89
C SER A 322 53.56 -59.65 -25.81
N SER A 323 54.25 -59.97 -24.72
CA SER A 323 55.64 -59.68 -24.33
C SER A 323 55.86 -58.36 -23.61
#